data_AF-A0AAV0XL77-F1
#
_entry.id   AF-A0AAV0XL77-F1
#
_cell.length_a   1.000
_cell.length_b   1.000
_cell.length_c   1.000
_cell.angle_alpha   90.00
_cell.angle_beta   90.00
_cell.angle_gamma   90.00
#
_symmetry.space_group_name_H-M   'P 1'
#
loop_
_entity.id
_entity.type
_entity.pdbx_description
1 polymer ?
#
loop_
_entity_poly.entity_id
_entity_poly.type
_entity_poly.pdbx_seq_one_letter_code
_entity_poly.pdbx_strand_id
1 'polypeptide(L)'
;MSRIIKEDLGLGAYRRSTGQRLTDALRQIRMTRAKKLLKRYSKNGHRQIMFTDEKIFTVEEIFNRQNDRVYAHSSREAAEKIQRVE
;
A
#
# COMPACT_ATOMS: atom_id res chain seq x y z
N MET A 1 6.61 -1.23 -27.25
CA MET A 1 5.51 -0.83 -26.35
C MET A 1 5.87 0.33 -25.40
N SER A 2 7.13 0.47 -24.95
CA SER A 2 7.57 1.61 -24.12
C SER A 2 7.36 2.98 -24.77
N ARG A 3 7.75 3.12 -26.05
CA ARG A 3 7.63 4.38 -26.82
C ARG A 3 6.19 4.87 -26.88
N ILE A 4 5.26 4.04 -27.34
CA ILE A 4 3.84 4.45 -27.45
C ILE A 4 3.26 4.89 -26.10
N ILE A 5 3.54 4.16 -25.02
CA ILE A 5 2.99 4.48 -23.70
C ILE A 5 3.59 5.79 -23.14
N LYS A 6 4.90 5.99 -23.28
CA LYS A 6 5.60 7.14 -22.67
C LYS A 6 5.67 8.37 -23.57
N GLU A 7 5.98 8.18 -24.85
CA GLU A 7 6.25 9.23 -25.84
C GLU A 7 4.94 9.66 -26.52
N ASP A 8 4.12 8.72 -27.01
CA ASP A 8 2.90 9.06 -27.76
C ASP A 8 1.71 9.38 -26.83
N LEU A 9 1.58 8.61 -25.74
CA LEU A 9 0.44 8.71 -24.81
C LEU A 9 0.79 9.44 -23.49
N GLY A 10 2.07 9.68 -23.18
CA GLY A 10 2.46 10.39 -21.96
C GLY A 10 2.06 9.71 -20.64
N LEU A 11 1.94 8.37 -20.63
CA LEU A 11 1.49 7.58 -19.48
C LEU A 11 2.67 6.97 -18.70
N GLY A 12 2.53 6.96 -17.37
CA GLY A 12 3.38 6.24 -16.44
C GLY A 12 2.77 4.90 -16.03
N ALA A 13 3.62 3.91 -15.76
CA ALA A 13 3.18 2.61 -15.23
C ALA A 13 3.19 2.63 -13.69
N TYR A 14 2.02 2.70 -13.09
CA TYR A 14 1.82 2.72 -11.64
C TYR A 14 1.45 1.35 -11.10
N ARG A 15 1.91 1.01 -9.89
CA ARG A 15 1.53 -0.23 -9.23
C ARG A 15 0.17 -0.05 -8.56
N ARG A 16 -0.74 -1.03 -8.72
CA ARG A 16 -1.98 -1.09 -7.94
C ARG A 16 -1.66 -1.12 -6.44
N SER A 17 -2.31 -0.26 -5.66
CA SER A 17 -2.20 -0.32 -4.21
C SER A 17 -3.03 -1.49 -3.68
N THR A 18 -2.37 -2.45 -3.04
CA THR A 18 -3.02 -3.55 -2.31
C THR A 18 -3.37 -3.11 -0.89
N GLY A 19 -4.53 -3.57 -0.39
CA GLY A 19 -4.93 -3.45 1.01
C GLY A 19 -6.17 -2.59 1.27
N GLN A 20 -6.69 -2.70 2.49
CA GLN A 20 -7.96 -2.11 2.90
C GLN A 20 -7.99 -0.58 2.75
N ARG A 21 -9.13 -0.07 2.27
CA ARG A 21 -9.39 1.38 2.21
C ARG A 21 -9.55 1.94 3.61
N LEU A 22 -8.75 2.95 3.95
CA LEU A 22 -8.91 3.67 5.21
C LEU A 22 -10.06 4.66 5.10
N THR A 23 -11.11 4.43 5.88
CA THR A 23 -12.16 5.42 6.13
C THR A 23 -11.60 6.55 7.01
N ASP A 24 -12.24 7.71 6.99
CA ASP A 24 -11.79 8.84 7.80
C ASP A 24 -11.85 8.52 9.31
N ALA A 25 -12.85 7.75 9.73
CA ALA A 25 -12.93 7.21 11.09
C ALA A 25 -11.72 6.32 11.44
N LEU A 26 -11.32 5.40 10.56
CA LEU A 26 -10.14 4.56 10.76
C LEU A 26 -8.85 5.38 10.82
N ARG A 27 -8.72 6.44 10.00
CA ARG A 27 -7.59 7.37 10.10
C ARG A 27 -7.54 8.03 11.47
N GLN A 28 -8.67 8.54 11.96
CA GLN A 28 -8.71 9.23 13.25
C GLN A 28 -8.34 8.30 14.42
N ILE A 29 -8.84 7.05 14.38
CA ILE A 29 -8.50 6.03 15.37
C ILE A 29 -7.00 5.72 15.32
N ARG A 30 -6.45 5.48 14.12
CA ARG A 30 -5.02 5.21 13.93
C ARG A 30 -4.15 6.38 14.43
N MET A 31 -4.48 7.60 14.08
CA MET A 31 -3.75 8.81 14.52
C MET A 31 -3.74 8.94 16.04
N THR A 32 -4.89 8.74 16.67
CA THR A 32 -5.02 8.81 18.14
C THR A 32 -4.20 7.72 18.82
N ARG A 33 -4.29 6.47 18.35
CA ARG A 33 -3.53 5.34 18.91
C ARG A 33 -2.02 5.51 18.71
N ALA A 34 -1.58 5.95 17.52
CA ALA A 34 -0.18 6.17 17.21
C ALA A 34 0.45 7.22 18.14
N LYS A 35 -0.21 8.36 18.36
CA LYS A 35 0.27 9.39 19.31
C LYS A 35 0.41 8.83 20.73
N LYS A 36 -0.55 8.02 21.19
CA LYS A 36 -0.49 7.37 22.52
C LYS A 36 0.67 6.38 22.62
N LEU A 37 0.89 5.55 21.60
CA LEU A 37 1.98 4.58 21.56
C LEU A 37 3.35 5.26 21.56
N LEU A 38 3.53 6.33 20.76
CA LEU A 38 4.77 7.11 20.73
C LEU A 38 5.12 7.70 22.10
N LYS A 39 4.14 8.24 22.82
CA LYS A 39 4.34 8.75 24.17
C LYS A 39 4.70 7.62 25.15
N ARG A 40 3.92 6.53 25.12
CA ARG A 40 4.05 5.39 26.05
C ARG A 40 5.39 4.67 25.94
N TYR A 41 5.88 4.42 24.72
CA TYR A 41 7.11 3.68 24.46
C TYR A 41 8.28 4.61 24.05
N SER A 42 8.25 5.85 24.52
CA SER A 42 9.37 6.78 24.39
C SER A 42 10.62 6.24 25.08
N LYS A 43 11.81 6.81 24.78
CA LYS A 43 13.11 6.39 25.35
C LYS A 43 13.44 4.91 25.16
N ASN A 44 13.24 4.39 23.94
CA ASN A 44 13.54 2.99 23.56
C ASN A 44 12.68 1.90 24.24
N GLY A 45 11.54 2.25 24.86
CA GLY A 45 10.62 1.27 25.45
C GLY A 45 10.06 0.26 24.45
N HIS A 46 10.06 0.58 23.15
CA HIS A 46 9.66 -0.34 22.09
C HIS A 46 10.52 -1.60 22.00
N ARG A 47 11.77 -1.58 22.51
CA ARG A 47 12.67 -2.75 22.49
C ARG A 47 12.21 -3.89 23.41
N GLN A 48 11.31 -3.59 24.34
CA GLN A 48 10.73 -4.59 25.25
C GLN A 48 9.45 -5.21 24.67
N ILE A 49 9.00 -4.76 23.49
CA ILE A 49 7.80 -5.27 22.85
C ILE A 49 8.18 -6.48 22.00
N MET A 50 7.65 -7.64 22.36
CA MET A 50 7.66 -8.83 21.52
C MET A 50 6.44 -8.76 20.59
N PHE A 51 6.68 -8.68 19.28
CA PHE A 51 5.64 -8.76 18.27
C PHE A 51 5.57 -10.20 17.74
N THR A 52 4.37 -10.78 17.76
CA THR A 52 4.08 -12.09 17.19
C THR A 52 2.90 -11.97 16.24
N ASP A 53 2.96 -12.64 15.11
CA ASP A 53 1.88 -12.69 14.13
C ASP A 53 1.92 -14.03 13.40
N GLU A 54 0.75 -14.46 12.92
CA GLU A 54 0.64 -15.68 12.11
C GLU A 54 0.71 -15.31 10.63
N LYS A 55 1.42 -16.11 9.84
CA LYS A 55 1.50 -15.93 8.40
C LYS A 55 1.27 -17.24 7.68
N ILE A 56 0.41 -17.19 6.68
CA ILE A 56 0.20 -18.30 5.75
C ILE A 56 1.38 -18.33 4.77
N PHE A 57 2.06 -19.47 4.68
CA PHE A 57 3.07 -19.75 3.67
C PHE A 57 2.47 -20.69 2.62
N THR A 58 2.28 -20.19 1.41
CA THR A 58 1.75 -20.98 0.29
C THR A 58 2.91 -21.66 -0.44
N VAL A 59 2.71 -22.93 -0.84
CA VAL A 59 3.74 -23.75 -1.53
C VAL A 59 3.91 -23.32 -2.99
N GLU A 60 2.84 -22.85 -3.62
CA GLU A 60 2.86 -22.34 -4.98
C GLU A 60 2.91 -20.80 -4.98
N GLU A 61 3.72 -20.23 -5.89
CA GLU A 61 3.74 -18.80 -6.17
C GLU A 61 2.85 -18.56 -7.40
N ILE A 62 1.83 -17.70 -7.29
CA ILE A 62 1.05 -17.30 -8.47
C ILE A 62 1.19 -15.80 -8.74
N PHE A 63 1.43 -15.56 -10.04
CA PHE A 63 1.11 -14.40 -10.86
C PHE A 63 2.25 -13.43 -11.24
N ASN A 64 2.37 -13.26 -12.56
CA ASN A 64 3.26 -12.31 -13.21
C ASN A 64 2.97 -10.87 -12.72
N ARG A 65 3.80 -10.38 -11.79
CA ARG A 65 3.70 -9.03 -11.18
C ARG A 65 3.68 -7.88 -12.19
N GLN A 66 4.04 -8.13 -13.46
CA GLN A 66 3.98 -7.11 -14.52
C GLN A 66 2.55 -6.80 -14.98
N ASN A 67 1.60 -7.74 -14.81
CA ASN A 67 0.19 -7.56 -15.19
C ASN A 67 -0.59 -6.65 -14.22
N ASP A 68 -0.06 -6.37 -13.04
CA ASP A 68 -0.71 -5.54 -12.02
C ASP A 68 -0.46 -4.02 -12.19
N ARG A 69 0.13 -3.61 -13.32
CA ARG A 69 0.44 -2.20 -13.59
C ARG A 69 -0.76 -1.47 -14.21
N VAL A 70 -0.93 -0.22 -13.81
CA VAL A 70 -1.96 0.72 -14.29
C VAL A 70 -1.26 1.82 -15.06
N TYR A 71 -1.68 2.08 -16.29
CA TYR A 71 -1.17 3.21 -17.05
C TYR A 71 -2.04 4.45 -16.78
N ALA A 72 -1.42 5.50 -16.25
CA ALA A 72 -2.06 6.77 -15.92
C ALA A 72 -1.09 7.94 -16.09
N HIS A 73 -1.55 9.18 -16.06
CA HIS A 73 -0.68 10.35 -16.08
C HIS A 73 -0.19 10.72 -14.67
N SER A 74 -0.91 10.28 -13.63
CA SER A 74 -0.53 10.52 -12.24
C SER A 74 -0.85 9.34 -11.33
N SER A 75 -0.19 9.29 -10.17
CA SER A 75 -0.48 8.30 -9.12
C SER A 75 -1.88 8.46 -8.53
N ARG A 76 -2.41 9.69 -8.50
CA ARG A 76 -3.79 9.98 -8.05
C ARG A 76 -4.81 9.42 -9.01
N GLU A 77 -4.64 9.68 -10.30
CA GLU A 77 -5.49 9.14 -11.36
C GLU A 77 -5.42 7.59 -11.38
N ALA A 78 -4.24 7.01 -11.21
CA ALA A 78 -4.09 5.56 -11.09
C ALA A 78 -4.86 4.98 -9.90
N ALA A 79 -4.93 5.70 -8.78
CA ALA A 79 -5.67 5.31 -7.58
C ALA A 79 -7.19 5.49 -7.72
N GLU A 80 -7.65 6.42 -8.56
CA GLU A 80 -9.06 6.64 -8.86
C GLU A 80 -9.59 5.63 -9.90
N LYS A 81 -8.76 5.25 -10.89
CA LYS A 81 -9.14 4.32 -11.96
C LYS A 81 -9.41 2.88 -11.51
N ILE A 82 -8.84 2.43 -10.40
CA ILE A 82 -8.89 1.02 -10.00
C ILE A 82 -9.24 0.89 -8.51
N GLN A 83 -10.25 0.07 -8.21
CA GLN A 83 -10.55 -0.34 -6.85
C GLN A 83 -9.39 -1.16 -6.27
N ARG A 84 -9.01 -0.90 -5.02
CA ARG A 84 -7.99 -1.69 -4.35
C ARG A 84 -8.41 -3.15 -4.33
N VAL A 85 -7.49 -4.04 -4.68
CA VAL A 85 -7.68 -5.48 -4.51
C VAL A 85 -7.73 -5.74 -3.00
N GLU A 86 -8.82 -6.37 -2.55
CA GLU A 86 -9.01 -6.82 -1.17
C GLU A 86 -8.00 -7.89 -0.77
#